data_AF-A0A831W987-F1
#
_entry.id   AF-A0A831W987-F1
#
_cell.length_a   1.000
_cell.length_b   1.000
_cell.length_c   1.000
_cell.angle_alpha   90.00
_cell.angle_beta   90.00
_cell.angle_gamma   90.00
#
_symmetry.space_group_name_H-M   'P 1'
#
loop_
_entity.id
_entity.type
_entity.pdbx_description
1 polymer ?
#
loop_
_entity_poly.entity_id
_entity_poly.type
_entity_poly.pdbx_seq_one_letter_code
_entity_poly.pdbx_strand_id
1 'polypeptide(L)'
;MIPSPFRHITILLFLVCGFVTGTGLAGDTVKYRQWIQEMKSASRGPFSEGIKWYCNDGSVYPAKAYACSRHGGGVEHGALGKKARTLRENGYWIANLLAGVDIERLLDSPDFVDRYNQLLIEKYLITADDGWILRKALFYRGAIQEEDEREGARKLLTAMAGKKEWIGPRFAGLRTGVRMLPHGEDTASVQKVRQMAASLAEQDRHFHDLRVKIHGSPDAGDAERVRQYAAKQKEPQKYLALAEEIDKVYRALPLPQLLRKDARIFSGAHWLQKLLTDAAKGYEANPYPEHRYAATAQLLAELRDALPRIHSHSARLRVLDLSLAVEADNFRQGTALRKAMKKATRQHRISWIRQAATAAYGTGLINKRSLIEAEKSLARLSHDDIPLSTYLKELNYLG
;
A
#
# COMPACT_ATOMS: atom_id res chain seq x y z
N MET A 1 -5.07 68.99 34.81
CA MET A 1 -5.99 68.82 35.95
C MET A 1 -7.00 67.74 35.59
N ILE A 2 -7.39 66.96 36.59
CA ILE A 2 -8.21 65.72 36.58
C ILE A 2 -7.39 64.42 36.38
N PRO A 3 -7.46 63.46 37.34
CA PRO A 3 -6.45 62.40 37.52
C PRO A 3 -7.00 60.96 37.40
N SER A 4 -6.10 59.99 37.65
CA SER A 4 -6.36 58.67 38.28
C SER A 4 -6.42 57.43 37.36
N PRO A 5 -6.37 56.18 37.91
CA PRO A 5 -5.11 55.45 38.06
C PRO A 5 -5.24 53.93 37.74
N PHE A 6 -4.19 53.24 37.31
CA PHE A 6 -4.16 51.77 37.39
C PHE A 6 -2.73 51.32 37.72
N ARG A 7 -2.39 51.20 39.01
CA ARG A 7 -2.50 50.01 39.88
C ARG A 7 -1.95 48.72 39.24
N HIS A 8 -0.81 48.32 39.79
CA HIS A 8 -0.13 47.06 39.60
C HIS A 8 -1.05 45.85 39.80
N ILE A 9 -1.10 44.97 38.80
CA ILE A 9 -1.58 43.59 38.95
C ILE A 9 -0.40 42.70 38.59
N THR A 10 0.31 42.24 39.61
CA THR A 10 1.29 41.16 39.50
C THR A 10 0.51 39.84 39.44
N ILE A 11 0.33 39.28 38.25
CA ILE A 11 -0.18 37.91 38.09
C ILE A 11 0.97 36.95 38.40
N LEU A 12 0.92 36.35 39.58
CA LEU A 12 1.79 35.24 39.97
C LEU A 12 1.26 33.97 39.29
N LEU A 13 1.81 33.63 38.13
CA LEU A 13 1.51 32.38 37.43
C LEU A 13 2.26 31.24 38.14
N PHE A 14 1.58 30.52 39.03
CA PHE A 14 2.08 29.26 39.58
C PHE A 14 2.11 28.20 38.48
N LEU A 15 3.26 28.05 37.83
CA LEU A 15 3.56 26.93 36.95
C LEU A 15 3.84 25.71 37.84
N VAL A 16 2.79 24.94 38.17
CA VAL A 16 2.96 23.58 38.73
C VAL A 16 3.45 22.69 37.59
N CYS A 17 4.76 22.67 37.38
CA CYS A 17 5.41 21.71 36.52
C CYS A 17 5.41 20.36 37.26
N GLY A 18 4.33 19.59 37.09
CA GLY A 18 4.32 18.19 37.47
C GLY A 18 5.33 17.44 36.61
N PHE A 19 6.53 17.22 37.14
CA PHE A 19 7.47 16.25 36.59
C PHE A 19 6.88 14.86 36.77
N VAL A 20 6.19 14.37 35.74
CA VAL A 20 5.94 12.93 35.61
C VAL A 20 7.29 12.29 35.29
N THR A 21 7.91 11.68 36.29
CA THR A 21 9.11 10.86 36.11
C THR A 21 8.77 9.66 35.22
N GLY A 22 9.21 9.68 33.97
CA GLY A 22 9.01 8.64 32.95
C GLY A 22 9.81 7.36 33.16
N THR A 23 9.93 6.87 34.40
CA THR A 23 10.70 5.65 34.71
C THR A 23 10.01 4.36 34.26
N GLY A 24 8.68 4.36 34.06
CA GLY A 24 7.92 3.20 33.57
C GLY A 24 8.10 2.90 32.07
N LEU A 25 8.13 3.94 31.22
CA LEU A 25 8.20 3.79 29.76
C LEU A 25 9.52 3.17 29.27
N ALA A 26 10.63 3.45 29.94
CA ALA A 26 11.94 2.91 29.56
C ALA A 26 12.05 1.41 29.82
N GLY A 27 11.54 0.92 30.96
CA GLY A 27 11.54 -0.51 31.31
C GLY A 27 10.62 -1.33 30.40
N ASP A 28 9.43 -0.80 30.10
CA ASP A 28 8.49 -1.46 29.20
C ASP A 28 9.01 -1.54 27.75
N THR A 29 9.76 -0.53 27.30
CA THR A 29 10.35 -0.53 25.94
C THR A 29 11.37 -1.66 25.75
N VAL A 30 12.23 -1.93 26.75
CA VAL A 30 13.21 -3.03 26.69
C VAL A 30 12.49 -4.39 26.63
N LYS A 31 11.48 -4.56 27.49
CA LYS A 31 10.64 -5.77 27.53
C LYS A 31 9.89 -6.01 26.23
N TYR A 32 9.28 -4.97 25.66
CA TYR A 32 8.56 -5.06 24.38
C TYR A 32 9.49 -5.38 23.21
N ARG A 33 10.69 -4.81 23.19
CA ARG A 33 11.71 -5.15 22.19
C ARG A 33 12.07 -6.63 22.27
N GLN A 34 12.26 -7.18 23.47
CA GLN A 34 12.51 -8.61 23.65
C GLN A 34 11.34 -9.45 23.13
N TRP A 35 10.09 -9.09 23.45
CA TRP A 35 8.91 -9.80 22.97
C TRP A 35 8.79 -9.81 21.44
N ILE A 36 9.14 -8.71 20.77
CA ILE A 36 9.19 -8.66 19.31
C ILE A 36 10.22 -9.65 18.76
N GLN A 37 11.42 -9.73 19.34
CA GLN A 37 12.42 -10.72 18.89
C GLN A 37 11.96 -12.16 19.09
N GLU A 38 11.33 -12.44 20.23
CA GLU A 38 10.75 -13.75 20.51
C GLU A 38 9.68 -14.11 19.48
N MET A 39 8.76 -13.19 19.15
CA MET A 39 7.74 -13.40 18.11
C MET A 39 8.36 -13.61 16.73
N LYS A 40 9.40 -12.87 16.34
CA LYS A 40 10.10 -13.09 15.06
C LYS A 40 10.68 -14.51 14.94
N SER A 41 11.11 -15.10 16.06
CA SER A 41 11.72 -16.44 16.10
C SER A 41 10.72 -17.58 16.31
N ALA A 42 9.57 -17.31 16.90
CA ALA A 42 8.58 -18.33 17.25
C ALA A 42 7.87 -18.91 16.03
N SER A 43 7.67 -20.23 15.98
CA SER A 43 7.03 -20.93 14.84
C SER A 43 5.62 -20.41 14.52
N ARG A 44 4.88 -19.93 15.52
CA ARG A 44 3.55 -19.33 15.38
C ARG A 44 3.57 -17.79 15.46
N GLY A 45 4.75 -17.19 15.60
CA GLY A 45 4.98 -15.76 15.75
C GLY A 45 4.10 -15.10 16.81
N PRO A 46 3.29 -14.08 16.46
CA PRO A 46 2.42 -13.39 17.40
C PRO A 46 1.17 -14.20 17.79
N PHE A 47 0.90 -15.33 17.12
CA PHE A 47 -0.24 -16.19 17.41
C PHE A 47 0.21 -17.30 18.37
N SER A 48 -0.47 -17.49 19.50
CA SER A 48 -0.07 -18.54 20.45
C SER A 48 -1.21 -19.34 21.05
N GLU A 49 -2.47 -18.98 20.75
CA GLU A 49 -3.66 -19.63 21.33
C GLU A 49 -4.41 -20.56 20.37
N GLY A 50 -3.77 -20.95 19.27
CA GLY A 50 -4.40 -21.77 18.25
C GLY A 50 -5.17 -20.95 17.21
N ILE A 51 -5.89 -21.68 16.36
CA ILE A 51 -6.80 -21.12 15.38
C ILE A 51 -8.20 -21.05 15.99
N LYS A 52 -8.90 -19.94 15.76
CA LYS A 52 -10.26 -19.72 16.26
C LYS A 52 -11.18 -19.23 15.14
N TRP A 53 -12.46 -19.56 15.29
CA TRP A 53 -13.54 -19.00 14.49
C TRP A 53 -14.07 -17.73 15.17
N TYR A 54 -14.18 -16.66 14.39
CA TYR A 54 -14.74 -15.38 14.80
C TYR A 54 -16.02 -15.17 14.00
N CYS A 55 -17.17 -15.32 14.68
CA CYS A 55 -18.47 -15.29 14.03
C CYS A 55 -19.01 -13.86 13.88
N ASN A 56 -19.92 -13.66 12.93
CA ASN A 56 -20.48 -12.35 12.61
C ASN A 56 -21.33 -11.74 13.75
N ASP A 57 -21.83 -12.56 14.68
CA ASP A 57 -22.51 -12.10 15.90
C ASP A 57 -21.55 -11.74 17.05
N GLY A 58 -20.23 -11.84 16.83
CA GLY A 58 -19.18 -11.55 17.81
C GLY A 58 -18.78 -12.72 18.69
N SER A 59 -19.43 -13.89 18.57
CA SER A 59 -19.02 -15.10 19.28
C SER A 59 -17.69 -15.66 18.74
N VAL A 60 -16.90 -16.28 19.61
CA VAL A 60 -15.60 -16.87 19.26
C VAL A 60 -15.57 -18.34 19.68
N TYR A 61 -15.23 -19.21 18.74
CA TYR A 61 -15.22 -20.66 18.94
C TYR A 61 -13.85 -21.28 18.58
N PRO A 62 -13.52 -22.46 19.13
CA PRO A 62 -12.37 -23.24 18.65
C PRO A 62 -12.49 -23.61 17.17
N ALA A 63 -11.36 -23.95 16.53
CA ALA A 63 -11.30 -24.47 15.16
C ALA A 63 -12.12 -25.78 15.01
N LYS A 64 -13.40 -25.65 14.63
CA LYS A 64 -14.33 -26.76 14.38
C LYS A 64 -15.15 -26.44 13.14
N ALA A 65 -15.35 -27.45 12.28
CA ALA A 65 -16.21 -27.31 11.10
C ALA A 65 -17.61 -26.79 11.49
N TYR A 66 -18.10 -25.82 10.71
CA TYR A 66 -19.42 -25.19 10.87
C TYR A 66 -19.63 -24.45 12.20
N ALA A 67 -18.56 -24.07 12.92
CA ALA A 67 -18.64 -23.37 14.21
C ALA A 67 -19.54 -22.12 14.15
N CYS A 68 -19.44 -21.32 13.07
CA CYS A 68 -20.25 -20.12 12.90
C CYS A 68 -21.52 -20.28 12.05
N SER A 69 -21.90 -21.51 11.67
CA SER A 69 -23.05 -21.74 10.76
C SER A 69 -24.38 -21.19 11.31
N ARG A 70 -24.59 -21.31 12.63
CA ARG A 70 -25.76 -20.76 13.33
C ARG A 70 -25.59 -19.29 13.74
N HIS A 71 -24.43 -18.70 13.47
CA HIS A 71 -24.02 -17.37 13.90
C HIS A 71 -23.85 -16.41 12.70
N GLY A 72 -24.49 -16.73 11.58
CA GLY A 72 -24.44 -15.92 10.35
C GLY A 72 -23.13 -16.03 9.57
N GLY A 73 -22.32 -17.07 9.82
CA GLY A 73 -20.99 -17.22 9.23
C GLY A 73 -19.90 -16.51 10.06
N GLY A 74 -18.68 -16.58 9.58
CA GLY A 74 -17.51 -16.00 10.27
C GLY A 74 -16.23 -16.25 9.49
N VAL A 75 -15.12 -15.85 10.09
CA VAL A 75 -13.77 -16.08 9.55
C VAL A 75 -12.94 -16.90 10.51
N GLU A 76 -11.98 -17.62 9.97
CA GLU A 76 -11.03 -18.41 10.75
C GLU A 76 -9.64 -17.77 10.66
N HIS A 77 -9.03 -17.45 11.80
CA HIS A 77 -7.65 -16.97 11.83
C HIS A 77 -6.95 -17.25 13.16
N GLY A 78 -5.65 -16.98 13.21
CA GLY A 78 -4.81 -17.18 14.37
C GLY A 78 -5.24 -16.29 15.54
N ALA A 79 -5.39 -16.87 16.72
CA ALA A 79 -5.62 -16.11 17.94
C ALA A 79 -4.31 -15.50 18.45
N LEU A 80 -4.33 -14.19 18.69
CA LEU A 80 -3.20 -13.44 19.24
C LEU A 80 -2.74 -14.07 20.54
N GLY A 81 -1.43 -14.15 20.75
CA GLY A 81 -0.86 -14.55 22.03
C GLY A 81 -0.91 -13.45 23.08
N LYS A 82 -0.65 -13.83 24.34
CA LYS A 82 -0.68 -12.90 25.48
C LYS A 82 0.21 -11.67 25.27
N LYS A 83 1.43 -11.85 24.76
CA LYS A 83 2.39 -10.74 24.49
C LYS A 83 1.85 -9.77 23.44
N ALA A 84 1.29 -10.29 22.34
CA ALA A 84 0.71 -9.46 21.28
C ALA A 84 -0.51 -8.68 21.76
N ARG A 85 -1.38 -9.30 22.58
CA ARG A 85 -2.51 -8.59 23.20
C ARG A 85 -2.05 -7.49 24.15
N THR A 86 -1.09 -7.77 25.03
CA THR A 86 -0.55 -6.75 25.94
C THR A 86 0.07 -5.58 25.18
N LEU A 87 0.78 -5.82 24.06
CA LEU A 87 1.28 -4.74 23.22
C LEU A 87 0.13 -3.88 22.65
N ARG A 88 -0.93 -4.51 22.13
CA ARG A 88 -2.11 -3.80 21.60
C ARG A 88 -2.84 -2.99 22.68
N GLU A 89 -2.98 -3.55 23.89
CA GLU A 89 -3.54 -2.86 25.07
C GLU A 89 -2.73 -1.62 25.46
N ASN A 90 -1.43 -1.58 25.12
CA ASN A 90 -0.53 -0.46 25.37
C ASN A 90 -0.32 0.43 24.12
N GLY A 91 -1.20 0.32 23.12
CA GLY A 91 -1.19 1.19 21.93
C GLY A 91 -0.27 0.74 20.79
N TYR A 92 0.37 -0.43 20.90
CA TYR A 92 1.18 -1.01 19.83
C TYR A 92 0.37 -2.05 19.04
N TRP A 93 -0.25 -1.60 17.95
CA TRP A 93 -1.06 -2.41 17.05
C TRP A 93 -0.18 -3.27 16.16
N ILE A 94 0.12 -4.48 16.64
CA ILE A 94 0.86 -5.51 15.90
C ILE A 94 -0.01 -6.72 15.59
N ALA A 95 0.45 -7.54 14.64
CA ALA A 95 -0.24 -8.69 14.08
C ALA A 95 -1.65 -8.32 13.60
N ASN A 96 -1.74 -7.26 12.79
CA ASN A 96 -3.00 -6.76 12.28
C ASN A 96 -3.51 -7.66 11.16
N LEU A 97 -4.67 -8.26 11.43
CA LEU A 97 -5.47 -9.01 10.48
C LEU A 97 -6.66 -8.16 10.04
N LEU A 98 -6.96 -8.20 8.75
CA LEU A 98 -8.12 -7.53 8.16
C LEU A 98 -9.29 -8.50 7.96
N ALA A 99 -9.05 -9.81 8.03
CA ALA A 99 -10.07 -10.85 8.01
C ALA A 99 -11.11 -10.62 9.12
N GLY A 100 -12.39 -10.55 8.75
CA GLY A 100 -13.52 -10.43 9.69
C GLY A 100 -13.61 -9.11 10.46
N VAL A 101 -12.82 -8.09 10.10
CA VAL A 101 -12.89 -6.80 10.76
C VAL A 101 -14.18 -6.06 10.36
N ASP A 102 -14.91 -5.55 11.36
CA ASP A 102 -15.99 -4.60 11.15
C ASP A 102 -15.42 -3.24 10.70
N ILE A 103 -15.43 -3.04 9.39
CA ILE A 103 -14.81 -1.87 8.74
C ILE A 103 -15.50 -0.57 9.11
N GLU A 104 -16.83 -0.55 9.21
CA GLU A 104 -17.56 0.68 9.55
C GLU A 104 -17.22 1.10 10.98
N ARG A 105 -17.27 0.15 11.92
CA ARG A 105 -16.86 0.41 13.31
C ARG A 105 -15.39 0.81 13.42
N LEU A 106 -14.50 0.20 12.64
CA LEU A 106 -13.08 0.56 12.62
C LEU A 106 -12.88 1.99 12.11
N LEU A 107 -13.55 2.38 11.03
CA LEU A 107 -13.41 3.70 10.42
C LEU A 107 -14.00 4.83 11.27
N ASP A 108 -14.97 4.51 12.12
CA ASP A 108 -15.59 5.47 13.03
C ASP A 108 -14.85 5.56 14.39
N SER A 109 -13.80 4.76 14.60
CA SER A 109 -13.00 4.84 15.81
C SER A 109 -12.17 6.12 15.84
N PRO A 110 -12.05 6.80 17.00
CA PRO A 110 -11.30 8.06 17.12
C PRO A 110 -9.78 7.87 16.88
N ASP A 111 -9.27 6.66 17.07
CA ASP A 111 -7.88 6.26 16.89
C ASP A 111 -7.61 5.60 15.53
N PHE A 112 -8.58 5.61 14.59
CA PHE A 112 -8.45 4.90 13.30
C PHE A 112 -7.20 5.29 12.53
N VAL A 113 -6.87 6.59 12.47
CA VAL A 113 -5.70 7.08 11.74
C VAL A 113 -4.40 6.50 12.31
N ASP A 114 -4.30 6.39 13.64
CA ASP A 114 -3.13 5.79 14.29
C ASP A 114 -3.05 4.29 14.00
N ARG A 115 -4.16 3.56 14.18
CA ARG A 115 -4.25 2.12 13.85
C ARG A 115 -3.89 1.84 12.41
N TYR A 116 -4.39 2.66 11.48
CA TYR A 116 -4.11 2.54 10.07
C TYR A 116 -2.63 2.79 9.75
N ASN A 117 -2.02 3.81 10.35
CA ASN A 117 -0.58 4.06 10.19
C ASN A 117 0.26 2.88 10.72
N GLN A 118 -0.10 2.31 11.87
CA GLN A 118 0.59 1.15 12.43
C GLN A 118 0.42 -0.11 11.56
N LEU A 119 -0.77 -0.34 10.99
CA LEU A 119 -0.99 -1.37 9.98
C LEU A 119 -0.06 -1.18 8.77
N LEU A 120 0.05 0.04 8.23
CA LEU A 120 0.94 0.31 7.10
C LEU A 120 2.41 0.09 7.47
N ILE A 121 2.86 0.56 8.64
CA ILE A 121 4.23 0.34 9.12
C ILE A 121 4.51 -1.16 9.27
N GLU A 122 3.59 -1.92 9.84
CA GLU A 122 3.72 -3.37 9.95
C GLU A 122 3.85 -4.04 8.58
N LYS A 123 3.00 -3.69 7.61
CA LYS A 123 3.07 -4.24 6.25
C LYS A 123 4.40 -3.87 5.59
N TYR A 124 4.91 -2.65 5.80
CA TYR A 124 6.24 -2.26 5.34
C TYR A 124 7.32 -3.15 5.97
N LEU A 125 7.30 -3.34 7.29
CA LEU A 125 8.29 -4.16 8.00
C LEU A 125 8.24 -5.61 7.55
N ILE A 126 7.05 -6.19 7.36
CA ILE A 126 6.87 -7.54 6.82
C ILE A 126 7.56 -7.67 5.46
N THR A 127 7.42 -6.68 4.57
CA THR A 127 8.07 -6.69 3.26
C THR A 127 9.58 -6.43 3.35
N ALA A 128 10.02 -5.49 4.19
CA ALA A 128 11.40 -5.03 4.25
C ALA A 128 12.33 -5.94 5.09
N ASP A 129 11.78 -6.70 6.05
CA ASP A 129 12.52 -7.53 7.01
C ASP A 129 12.06 -9.01 6.95
N ASP A 130 11.97 -9.58 5.75
CA ASP A 130 11.70 -11.01 5.50
C ASP A 130 10.60 -11.58 6.41
N GLY A 131 9.41 -10.98 6.35
CA GLY A 131 8.24 -11.35 7.13
C GLY A 131 8.14 -10.72 8.53
N TRP A 132 9.16 -9.99 9.01
CA TRP A 132 9.22 -9.35 10.34
C TRP A 132 8.65 -10.24 11.45
N ILE A 133 7.65 -9.79 12.21
CA ILE A 133 7.02 -10.58 13.29
C ILE A 133 6.26 -11.81 12.78
N LEU A 134 5.90 -11.85 11.50
CA LEU A 134 5.24 -12.99 10.86
C LEU A 134 6.23 -13.95 10.18
N ARG A 135 7.54 -13.68 10.20
CA ARG A 135 8.59 -14.43 9.47
C ARG A 135 8.41 -15.95 9.52
N LYS A 136 8.17 -16.50 10.70
CA LYS A 136 7.90 -17.94 10.87
C LYS A 136 6.40 -18.28 10.85
N ALA A 137 5.56 -17.34 11.30
CA ALA A 137 4.10 -17.52 11.34
C ALA A 137 3.44 -17.59 9.95
N LEU A 138 4.08 -17.14 8.87
CA LEU A 138 3.59 -17.34 7.50
C LEU A 138 3.43 -18.82 7.13
N PHE A 139 4.15 -19.71 7.82
CA PHE A 139 4.02 -21.17 7.68
C PHE A 139 3.04 -21.79 8.69
N TYR A 140 2.47 -20.99 9.60
CA TYR A 140 1.47 -21.45 10.55
C TYR A 140 0.11 -21.58 9.85
N ARG A 141 -0.15 -22.78 9.34
CA ARG A 141 -1.39 -23.12 8.63
C ARG A 141 -2.63 -22.72 9.43
N GLY A 142 -3.55 -22.03 8.76
CA GLY A 142 -4.81 -21.57 9.36
C GLY A 142 -4.73 -20.17 9.97
N ALA A 143 -3.53 -19.65 10.28
CA ALA A 143 -3.39 -18.41 11.04
C ALA A 143 -3.77 -17.16 10.25
N ILE A 144 -3.56 -17.21 8.93
CA ILE A 144 -3.86 -16.15 7.98
C ILE A 144 -4.51 -16.82 6.78
N GLN A 145 -5.72 -16.40 6.42
CA GLN A 145 -6.38 -16.78 5.18
C GLN A 145 -6.26 -15.60 4.22
N GLU A 146 -5.49 -15.76 3.14
CA GLU A 146 -5.24 -14.67 2.18
C GLU A 146 -6.54 -14.13 1.59
N GLU A 147 -7.51 -15.00 1.33
CA GLU A 147 -8.81 -14.62 0.75
C GLU A 147 -9.55 -13.64 1.66
N ASP A 148 -9.66 -13.98 2.95
CA ASP A 148 -10.33 -13.15 3.94
C ASP A 148 -9.55 -11.86 4.21
N GLU A 149 -8.22 -11.91 4.22
CA GLU A 149 -7.37 -10.72 4.34
C GLU A 149 -7.54 -9.78 3.14
N ARG A 150 -7.59 -10.31 1.91
CA ARG A 150 -7.82 -9.53 0.70
C ARG A 150 -9.21 -8.93 0.66
N GLU A 151 -10.22 -9.70 1.09
CA GLU A 151 -11.58 -9.20 1.21
C GLU A 151 -11.65 -8.05 2.23
N GLY A 152 -11.06 -8.24 3.42
CA GLY A 152 -10.97 -7.21 4.45
C GLY A 152 -10.25 -5.94 3.97
N ALA A 153 -9.10 -6.10 3.30
CA ALA A 153 -8.36 -4.99 2.69
C ALA A 153 -9.18 -4.26 1.62
N ARG A 154 -9.87 -4.99 0.74
CA ARG A 154 -10.75 -4.39 -0.28
C ARG A 154 -11.89 -3.61 0.36
N LYS A 155 -12.56 -4.19 1.35
CA LYS A 155 -13.65 -3.53 2.09
C LYS A 155 -13.15 -2.25 2.75
N LEU A 156 -12.02 -2.31 3.46
CA LEU A 156 -11.37 -1.15 4.09
C LEU A 156 -11.07 -0.06 3.06
N LEU A 157 -10.31 -0.39 2.00
CA LEU A 157 -9.88 0.60 1.01
C LEU A 157 -11.06 1.17 0.20
N THR A 158 -12.09 0.37 -0.06
CA THR A 158 -13.32 0.83 -0.73
C THR A 158 -14.07 1.81 0.17
N ALA A 159 -14.26 1.49 1.44
CA ALA A 159 -14.93 2.36 2.40
C ALA A 159 -14.15 3.67 2.62
N MET A 160 -12.83 3.60 2.75
CA MET A 160 -11.95 4.78 2.79
C MET A 160 -12.09 5.64 1.53
N ALA A 161 -12.03 5.04 0.34
CA ALA A 161 -12.21 5.76 -0.93
C ALA A 161 -13.60 6.42 -1.07
N GLY A 162 -14.58 5.99 -0.28
CA GLY A 162 -15.90 6.62 -0.17
C GLY A 162 -15.91 7.96 0.56
N LYS A 163 -15.01 8.16 1.52
CA LYS A 163 -14.99 9.34 2.38
C LYS A 163 -14.13 10.49 1.78
N LYS A 164 -14.65 11.73 1.80
CA LYS A 164 -14.05 12.89 1.11
C LYS A 164 -12.65 13.23 1.61
N GLU A 165 -12.40 13.07 2.91
CA GLU A 165 -11.12 13.34 3.52
C GLU A 165 -10.00 12.43 2.99
N TRP A 166 -10.34 11.18 2.61
CA TRP A 166 -9.38 10.18 2.11
C TRP A 166 -9.03 10.35 0.63
N ILE A 167 -9.95 10.86 -0.18
CA ILE A 167 -9.65 11.23 -1.58
C ILE A 167 -9.13 12.68 -1.72
N GLY A 168 -9.06 13.43 -0.63
CA GLY A 168 -8.55 14.81 -0.57
C GLY A 168 -7.30 14.93 0.30
N PRO A 169 -7.39 15.55 1.49
CA PRO A 169 -6.24 15.85 2.35
C PRO A 169 -5.45 14.61 2.79
N ARG A 170 -6.10 13.44 2.96
CA ARG A 170 -5.46 12.18 3.37
C ARG A 170 -5.15 11.25 2.18
N PHE A 171 -5.14 11.79 0.96
CA PHE A 171 -4.88 11.01 -0.26
C PHE A 171 -3.60 10.17 -0.18
N ALA A 172 -2.50 10.72 0.35
CA ALA A 172 -1.25 9.98 0.50
C ALA A 172 -1.42 8.73 1.38
N GLY A 173 -2.19 8.82 2.48
CA GLY A 173 -2.48 7.69 3.35
C GLY A 173 -3.28 6.60 2.64
N LEU A 174 -4.40 6.98 1.99
CA LEU A 174 -5.21 6.05 1.19
C LEU A 174 -4.36 5.37 0.11
N ARG A 175 -3.58 6.16 -0.63
CA ARG A 175 -2.72 5.69 -1.72
C ARG A 175 -1.69 4.69 -1.25
N THR A 176 -1.07 4.93 -0.10
CA THR A 176 -0.13 3.99 0.53
C THR A 176 -0.80 2.68 0.89
N GLY A 177 -2.03 2.70 1.43
CA GLY A 177 -2.78 1.46 1.67
C GLY A 177 -3.09 0.68 0.40
N VAL A 178 -3.54 1.36 -0.67
CA VAL A 178 -3.78 0.70 -1.97
C VAL A 178 -2.50 0.02 -2.49
N ARG A 179 -1.33 0.61 -2.27
CA ARG A 179 -0.05 0.00 -2.64
C ARG A 179 0.30 -1.22 -1.79
N MET A 180 0.04 -1.17 -0.49
CA MET A 180 0.62 -2.10 0.48
C MET A 180 -0.30 -3.22 0.92
N LEU A 181 -1.61 -3.02 0.82
CA LEU A 181 -2.60 -4.02 1.22
C LEU A 181 -3.03 -4.83 -0.01
N PRO A 182 -2.88 -6.16 -0.02
CA PRO A 182 -3.36 -6.98 -1.12
C PRO A 182 -4.89 -6.94 -1.13
N HIS A 183 -5.49 -6.55 -2.25
CA HIS A 183 -6.95 -6.38 -2.34
C HIS A 183 -7.49 -6.69 -3.74
N GLY A 184 -6.68 -7.27 -4.63
CA GLY A 184 -7.10 -7.73 -5.96
C GLY A 184 -7.98 -8.99 -5.87
N GLU A 185 -8.80 -9.24 -6.89
CA GLU A 185 -9.66 -10.45 -6.90
C GLU A 185 -8.84 -11.72 -7.07
N ASP A 186 -9.34 -12.83 -6.53
CA ASP A 186 -8.77 -14.13 -6.82
C ASP A 186 -9.12 -14.47 -8.28
N THR A 187 -8.09 -14.61 -9.12
CA THR A 187 -8.29 -14.88 -10.54
C THR A 187 -8.18 -16.37 -10.81
N ALA A 188 -8.79 -16.85 -11.90
CA ALA A 188 -8.59 -18.23 -12.37
C ALA A 188 -7.10 -18.57 -12.53
N SER A 189 -6.25 -17.58 -12.84
CA SER A 189 -4.79 -17.73 -12.91
C SER A 189 -4.15 -17.96 -11.53
N VAL A 190 -4.60 -17.27 -10.48
CA VAL A 190 -4.14 -17.52 -9.10
C VAL A 190 -4.61 -18.89 -8.60
N GLN A 191 -5.85 -19.28 -8.91
CA GLN A 191 -6.37 -20.61 -8.61
C GLN A 191 -5.54 -21.70 -9.30
N LYS A 192 -5.17 -21.51 -10.57
CA LYS A 192 -4.28 -22.41 -11.31
C LYS A 192 -2.90 -22.52 -10.64
N VAL A 193 -2.30 -21.42 -10.19
CA VAL A 193 -1.04 -21.45 -9.41
C VAL A 193 -1.19 -22.31 -8.15
N ARG A 194 -2.28 -22.12 -7.39
CA ARG A 194 -2.55 -22.89 -6.17
C ARG A 194 -2.76 -24.38 -6.45
N GLN A 195 -3.47 -24.73 -7.53
CA GLN A 195 -3.67 -26.11 -7.97
C GLN A 195 -2.35 -26.77 -8.39
N MET A 196 -1.53 -26.07 -9.16
CA MET A 196 -0.21 -26.55 -9.56
C MET A 196 0.70 -26.76 -8.35
N ALA A 197 0.73 -25.83 -7.40
CA ALA A 197 1.49 -25.96 -6.16
C ALA A 197 0.99 -27.12 -5.29
N ALA A 198 -0.33 -27.35 -5.23
CA ALA A 198 -0.92 -28.49 -4.52
C ALA A 198 -0.50 -29.82 -5.14
N SER A 199 -0.62 -29.97 -6.46
CA SER A 199 -0.22 -31.18 -7.18
C SER A 199 1.28 -31.51 -7.02
N LEU A 200 2.13 -30.48 -7.03
CA LEU A 200 3.56 -30.66 -6.76
C LEU A 200 3.84 -31.15 -5.33
N ALA A 201 3.15 -30.60 -4.33
CA ALA A 201 3.33 -31.01 -2.93
C ALA A 201 2.79 -32.42 -2.62
N GLU A 202 1.84 -32.92 -3.40
CA GLU A 202 1.39 -34.32 -3.31
C GLU A 202 2.48 -35.29 -3.79
N GLN A 203 3.24 -34.90 -4.81
CA GLN A 203 4.31 -35.71 -5.40
C GLN A 203 5.65 -35.55 -4.67
N ASP A 204 5.91 -34.37 -4.10
CA ASP A 204 7.14 -34.05 -3.38
C ASP A 204 6.84 -33.43 -2.01
N ARG A 205 7.02 -34.24 -0.96
CA ARG A 205 6.81 -33.83 0.42
C ARG A 205 7.71 -32.67 0.85
N HIS A 206 8.89 -32.50 0.27
CA HIS A 206 9.80 -31.41 0.61
C HIS A 206 9.36 -30.07 0.01
N PHE A 207 8.41 -30.08 -0.95
CA PHE A 207 7.79 -28.88 -1.50
C PHE A 207 6.63 -28.35 -0.64
N HIS A 208 6.22 -29.07 0.41
CA HIS A 208 5.04 -28.74 1.21
C HIS A 208 5.09 -27.34 1.83
N ASP A 209 6.26 -26.91 2.33
CA ASP A 209 6.42 -25.59 2.93
C ASP A 209 6.20 -24.46 1.91
N LEU A 210 6.71 -24.62 0.69
CA LEU A 210 6.48 -23.67 -0.40
C LEU A 210 5.02 -23.68 -0.81
N ARG A 211 4.37 -24.84 -0.87
CA ARG A 211 2.93 -24.92 -1.14
C ARG A 211 2.11 -24.21 -0.06
N VAL A 212 2.42 -24.40 1.22
CA VAL A 212 1.73 -23.71 2.33
C VAL A 212 1.85 -22.20 2.15
N LYS A 213 3.05 -21.72 1.82
CA LYS A 213 3.28 -20.30 1.56
C LYS A 213 2.52 -19.77 0.33
N ILE A 214 2.62 -20.45 -0.82
CA ILE A 214 1.94 -20.05 -2.07
C ILE A 214 0.42 -20.08 -1.91
N HIS A 215 -0.09 -20.99 -1.08
CA HIS A 215 -1.52 -21.08 -0.80
C HIS A 215 -1.98 -19.95 0.13
N GLY A 216 -1.29 -19.76 1.25
CA GLY A 216 -1.71 -18.86 2.33
C GLY A 216 -1.27 -17.39 2.19
N SER A 217 -0.30 -17.07 1.33
CA SER A 217 0.14 -15.69 1.06
C SER A 217 0.93 -15.61 -0.26
N PRO A 218 0.32 -15.87 -1.43
CA PRO A 218 1.01 -15.81 -2.72
C PRO A 218 1.55 -14.41 -3.04
N ASP A 219 2.75 -14.35 -3.58
CA ASP A 219 3.36 -13.12 -4.09
C ASP A 219 4.24 -13.36 -5.33
N ALA A 220 4.66 -12.29 -6.01
CA ALA A 220 5.50 -12.39 -7.20
C ALA A 220 6.88 -13.01 -6.93
N GLY A 221 7.38 -12.90 -5.69
CA GLY A 221 8.63 -13.51 -5.24
C GLY A 221 8.55 -15.03 -5.13
N ASP A 222 7.36 -15.63 -5.15
CA ASP A 222 7.19 -17.08 -5.20
C ASP A 222 7.83 -17.71 -6.43
N ALA A 223 7.80 -17.03 -7.58
CA ALA A 223 8.42 -17.55 -8.78
C ALA A 223 9.90 -17.84 -8.54
N GLU A 224 10.59 -16.93 -7.86
CA GLU A 224 12.01 -17.09 -7.55
C GLU A 224 12.26 -18.18 -6.50
N ARG A 225 11.45 -18.25 -5.44
CA ARG A 225 11.55 -19.33 -4.45
C ARG A 225 11.34 -20.71 -5.08
N VAL A 226 10.41 -20.82 -6.02
CA VAL A 226 10.15 -22.05 -6.78
C VAL A 226 11.31 -22.36 -7.73
N ARG A 227 11.92 -21.38 -8.40
CA ARG A 227 13.14 -21.61 -9.22
C ARG A 227 14.31 -22.09 -8.38
N GLN A 228 14.53 -21.49 -7.20
CA GLN A 228 15.58 -21.90 -6.27
C GLN A 228 15.37 -23.33 -5.74
N TYR A 229 14.11 -23.71 -5.52
CA TYR A 229 13.76 -25.09 -5.21
C TYR A 229 14.04 -26.01 -6.39
N ALA A 230 13.57 -25.65 -7.59
CA ALA A 230 13.71 -26.41 -8.82
C ALA A 230 15.18 -26.75 -9.14
N ALA A 231 16.10 -25.81 -8.90
CA ALA A 231 17.54 -25.98 -9.12
C ALA A 231 18.17 -27.14 -8.34
N LYS A 232 17.50 -27.62 -7.27
CA LYS A 232 17.96 -28.73 -6.43
C LYS A 232 17.28 -30.06 -6.77
N GLN A 233 16.37 -30.08 -7.75
CA GLN A 233 15.55 -31.25 -8.08
C GLN A 233 16.07 -31.99 -9.30
N LYS A 234 15.83 -33.31 -9.34
CA LYS A 234 16.15 -34.15 -10.50
C LYS A 234 15.23 -33.84 -11.70
N GLU A 235 14.00 -33.41 -11.44
CA GLU A 235 13.01 -33.01 -12.45
C GLU A 235 12.58 -31.54 -12.23
N PRO A 236 13.42 -30.54 -12.59
CA PRO A 236 13.11 -29.14 -12.33
C PRO A 236 11.87 -28.63 -13.07
N GLN A 237 11.50 -29.26 -14.18
CA GLN A 237 10.68 -28.69 -15.24
C GLN A 237 9.25 -28.41 -14.76
N LYS A 238 8.72 -29.28 -13.90
CA LYS A 238 7.39 -29.12 -13.30
C LYS A 238 7.34 -27.91 -12.35
N TYR A 239 8.43 -27.68 -11.60
CA TYR A 239 8.57 -26.52 -10.73
C TYR A 239 8.80 -25.23 -11.53
N LEU A 240 9.63 -25.27 -12.57
CA LEU A 240 9.84 -24.13 -13.47
C LEU A 240 8.54 -23.72 -14.16
N ALA A 241 7.69 -24.68 -14.55
CA ALA A 241 6.37 -24.39 -15.10
C ALA A 241 5.45 -23.66 -14.09
N LEU A 242 5.49 -24.04 -12.80
CA LEU A 242 4.81 -23.29 -11.74
C LEU A 242 5.39 -21.87 -11.60
N ALA A 243 6.72 -21.71 -11.61
CA ALA A 243 7.35 -20.39 -11.54
C ALA A 243 6.95 -19.49 -12.72
N GLU A 244 6.89 -20.03 -13.93
CA GLU A 244 6.38 -19.31 -15.11
C GLU A 244 4.91 -18.94 -14.99
N GLU A 245 4.07 -19.82 -14.43
CA GLU A 245 2.67 -19.49 -14.22
C GLU A 245 2.52 -18.37 -13.20
N ILE A 246 3.31 -18.40 -12.11
CA ILE A 246 3.39 -17.30 -11.13
C ILE A 246 3.83 -16.02 -11.84
N ASP A 247 4.89 -16.04 -12.66
CA ASP A 247 5.31 -14.86 -13.43
C ASP A 247 4.18 -14.32 -14.32
N LYS A 248 3.40 -15.19 -14.96
CA LYS A 248 2.28 -14.78 -15.82
C LYS A 248 1.17 -14.12 -15.03
N VAL A 249 0.82 -14.65 -13.85
CA VAL A 249 -0.17 -14.03 -12.95
C VAL A 249 0.26 -12.62 -12.57
N TYR A 250 1.55 -12.42 -12.32
CA TYR A 250 2.10 -11.13 -11.92
C TYR A 250 2.64 -10.29 -13.09
N ARG A 251 2.53 -10.76 -14.33
CA ARG A 251 2.95 -10.01 -15.52
C ARG A 251 1.91 -8.92 -15.80
N ALA A 252 2.28 -7.67 -15.56
CA ALA A 252 1.44 -6.54 -15.88
C ALA A 252 1.13 -6.50 -17.39
N LEU A 253 -0.16 -6.32 -17.72
CA LEU A 253 -0.59 -6.00 -19.08
C LEU A 253 0.13 -4.72 -19.56
N PRO A 254 0.50 -4.61 -20.85
CA PRO A 254 0.97 -3.35 -21.42
C PRO A 254 0.00 -2.21 -21.10
N LEU A 255 0.52 -1.05 -20.69
CA LEU A 255 -0.30 0.04 -20.15
C LEU A 255 -1.48 0.42 -21.06
N PRO A 256 -1.33 0.59 -22.39
CA PRO A 256 -2.47 0.93 -23.25
C PRO A 256 -3.57 -0.14 -23.28
N GLN A 257 -3.22 -1.41 -23.15
CA GLN A 257 -4.19 -2.51 -23.09
C GLN A 257 -4.95 -2.49 -21.76
N LEU A 258 -4.24 -2.22 -20.66
CA LEU A 258 -4.85 -2.05 -19.34
C LEU A 258 -5.83 -0.86 -19.33
N LEU A 259 -5.43 0.29 -19.86
CA LEU A 259 -6.28 1.48 -19.97
C LEU A 259 -7.57 1.19 -20.75
N ARG A 260 -7.47 0.52 -21.90
CA ARG A 260 -8.65 0.12 -22.70
C ARG A 260 -9.51 -0.95 -22.01
N LYS A 261 -8.89 -1.85 -21.25
CA LYS A 261 -9.62 -2.84 -20.45
C LYS A 261 -10.46 -2.14 -19.38
N ASP A 262 -9.87 -1.24 -18.60
CA ASP A 262 -10.60 -0.51 -17.56
C ASP A 262 -11.60 0.49 -18.14
N ALA A 263 -11.31 1.12 -19.28
CA ALA A 263 -12.26 1.99 -19.98
C ALA A 263 -13.58 1.27 -20.33
N ARG A 264 -13.53 -0.03 -20.67
CA ARG A 264 -14.73 -0.85 -20.94
C ARG A 264 -15.53 -1.14 -19.67
N ILE A 265 -14.89 -1.17 -18.50
CA ILE A 265 -15.56 -1.40 -17.21
C ILE A 265 -16.33 -0.15 -16.77
N PHE A 266 -15.82 1.05 -17.08
CA PHE A 266 -16.45 2.32 -16.72
C PHE A 266 -17.53 2.79 -17.72
N SER A 267 -18.35 1.88 -18.22
CA SER A 267 -19.37 2.16 -19.26
C SER A 267 -20.39 3.23 -18.86
N GLY A 268 -20.70 3.37 -17.57
CA GLY A 268 -21.61 4.41 -17.04
C GLY A 268 -20.98 5.80 -16.90
N ALA A 269 -19.67 5.96 -17.15
CA ALA A 269 -18.95 7.23 -17.04
C ALA A 269 -18.20 7.54 -18.34
N HIS A 270 -18.92 7.97 -19.38
CA HIS A 270 -18.35 8.25 -20.71
C HIS A 270 -17.13 9.18 -20.70
N TRP A 271 -17.11 10.19 -19.81
CA TRP A 271 -15.97 11.09 -19.67
C TRP A 271 -14.70 10.35 -19.19
N LEU A 272 -14.84 9.38 -18.28
CA LEU A 272 -13.73 8.60 -17.74
C LEU A 272 -13.26 7.57 -18.78
N GLN A 273 -14.21 6.93 -19.47
CA GLN A 273 -13.90 6.06 -20.60
C GLN A 273 -13.09 6.80 -21.69
N LYS A 274 -13.52 8.03 -22.03
CA LYS A 274 -12.81 8.88 -22.99
C LYS A 274 -11.41 9.24 -22.49
N LEU A 275 -11.28 9.69 -21.23
CA LEU A 275 -9.98 9.97 -20.61
C LEU A 275 -9.02 8.79 -20.75
N LEU A 276 -9.45 7.58 -20.39
CA LEU A 276 -8.59 6.39 -20.46
C LEU A 276 -8.25 5.97 -21.89
N THR A 277 -9.22 6.08 -22.81
CA THR A 277 -9.00 5.73 -24.22
C THR A 277 -8.08 6.73 -24.91
N ASP A 278 -8.24 8.02 -24.62
CA ASP A 278 -7.38 9.07 -25.15
C ASP A 278 -5.98 8.99 -24.55
N ALA A 279 -5.85 8.68 -23.26
CA ALA A 279 -4.55 8.44 -22.64
C ALA A 279 -3.83 7.24 -23.26
N ALA A 280 -4.55 6.16 -23.60
CA ALA A 280 -3.97 5.02 -24.31
C ALA A 280 -3.46 5.40 -25.71
N LYS A 281 -4.26 6.14 -26.48
CA LYS A 281 -3.87 6.65 -27.81
C LYS A 281 -2.69 7.61 -27.71
N GLY A 282 -2.76 8.54 -26.77
CA GLY A 282 -1.70 9.51 -26.47
C GLY A 282 -0.40 8.81 -26.14
N TYR A 283 -0.41 7.81 -25.26
CA TYR A 283 0.79 7.04 -24.93
C TYR A 283 1.40 6.31 -26.15
N GLU A 284 0.57 5.77 -27.05
CA GLU A 284 1.01 5.02 -28.23
C GLU A 284 1.49 5.90 -29.39
N ALA A 285 1.04 7.15 -29.45
CA ALA A 285 1.36 8.07 -30.55
C ALA A 285 2.86 8.28 -30.78
N ASN A 286 3.67 8.11 -29.73
CA ASN A 286 5.12 8.22 -29.84
C ASN A 286 5.81 7.29 -28.81
N PRO A 287 6.69 6.37 -29.27
CA PRO A 287 7.33 5.37 -28.41
C PRO A 287 8.52 5.91 -27.60
N TYR A 288 8.97 7.15 -27.83
CA TYR A 288 10.13 7.71 -27.16
C TYR A 288 9.87 7.91 -25.66
N PRO A 289 10.85 7.61 -24.79
CA PRO A 289 10.68 7.71 -23.33
C PRO A 289 10.23 9.08 -22.84
N GLU A 290 10.68 10.17 -23.48
CA GLU A 290 10.31 11.53 -23.09
C GLU A 290 8.81 11.78 -23.23
N HIS A 291 8.25 11.39 -24.37
CA HIS A 291 6.83 11.53 -24.62
C HIS A 291 5.99 10.66 -23.66
N ARG A 292 6.41 9.41 -23.46
CA ARG A 292 5.71 8.48 -22.56
C ARG A 292 5.82 8.89 -21.10
N TYR A 293 6.95 9.47 -20.68
CA TYR A 293 7.12 10.03 -19.35
C TYR A 293 6.14 11.19 -19.11
N ALA A 294 6.00 12.10 -20.09
CA ALA A 294 5.05 13.19 -20.02
C ALA A 294 3.59 12.69 -19.98
N ALA A 295 3.22 11.78 -20.88
CA ALA A 295 1.87 11.25 -20.97
C ALA A 295 1.45 10.52 -19.69
N THR A 296 2.34 9.73 -19.09
CA THR A 296 2.05 9.02 -17.84
C THR A 296 2.02 9.94 -16.62
N ALA A 297 2.88 10.96 -16.57
CA ALA A 297 2.83 11.97 -15.50
C ALA A 297 1.49 12.74 -15.50
N GLN A 298 1.06 13.18 -16.68
CA GLN A 298 -0.22 13.85 -16.86
C GLN A 298 -1.39 12.94 -16.47
N LEU A 299 -1.38 11.69 -16.93
CA LEU A 299 -2.42 10.72 -16.58
C LEU A 299 -2.50 10.48 -15.07
N LEU A 300 -1.38 10.40 -14.35
CA LEU A 300 -1.40 10.27 -12.88
C LEU A 300 -2.14 11.43 -12.21
N ALA A 301 -1.87 12.66 -12.64
CA ALA A 301 -2.55 13.85 -12.12
C ALA A 301 -4.05 13.84 -12.46
N GLU A 302 -4.40 13.49 -13.70
CA GLU A 302 -5.79 13.40 -14.15
C GLU A 302 -6.59 12.33 -13.41
N LEU A 303 -6.00 11.15 -13.15
CA LEU A 303 -6.65 10.10 -12.37
C LEU A 303 -6.90 10.55 -10.93
N ARG A 304 -5.96 11.28 -10.33
CA ARG A 304 -6.16 11.87 -8.99
C ARG A 304 -7.29 12.91 -9.00
N ASP A 305 -7.27 13.84 -9.95
CA ASP A 305 -8.28 14.90 -10.09
C ASP A 305 -9.67 14.35 -10.48
N ALA A 306 -9.73 13.15 -11.05
CA ALA A 306 -10.97 12.46 -11.39
C ALA A 306 -11.69 11.87 -10.17
N LEU A 307 -11.00 11.53 -9.08
CA LEU A 307 -11.58 10.80 -7.94
C LEU A 307 -12.84 11.45 -7.35
N PRO A 308 -12.88 12.78 -7.11
CA PRO A 308 -14.08 13.43 -6.55
C PRO A 308 -15.30 13.37 -7.47
N ARG A 309 -15.10 13.20 -8.79
CA ARG A 309 -16.16 13.13 -9.81
C ARG A 309 -16.75 11.72 -9.96
N ILE A 310 -16.09 10.71 -9.41
CA ILE A 310 -16.54 9.32 -9.48
C ILE A 310 -17.46 9.05 -8.28
N HIS A 311 -18.68 8.60 -8.52
CA HIS A 311 -19.64 8.31 -7.45
C HIS A 311 -19.42 6.94 -6.80
N SER A 312 -19.10 5.91 -7.58
CA SER A 312 -18.89 4.56 -7.04
C SER A 312 -17.57 4.45 -6.28
N HIS A 313 -17.62 3.98 -5.03
CA HIS A 313 -16.44 3.79 -4.18
C HIS A 313 -15.50 2.70 -4.75
N SER A 314 -16.07 1.61 -5.26
CA SER A 314 -15.30 0.55 -5.90
C SER A 314 -14.66 1.02 -7.21
N ALA A 315 -15.33 1.90 -7.95
CA ALA A 315 -14.75 2.54 -9.13
C ALA A 315 -13.57 3.47 -8.77
N ARG A 316 -13.66 4.20 -7.65
CA ARG A 316 -12.53 5.00 -7.13
C ARG A 316 -11.34 4.11 -6.77
N LEU A 317 -11.57 2.99 -6.08
CA LEU A 317 -10.50 2.02 -5.77
C LEU A 317 -9.84 1.50 -7.04
N ARG A 318 -10.62 1.13 -8.06
CA ARG A 318 -10.09 0.70 -9.36
C ARG A 318 -9.24 1.78 -10.04
N VAL A 319 -9.63 3.05 -9.97
CA VAL A 319 -8.82 4.17 -10.49
C VAL A 319 -7.51 4.32 -9.72
N LEU A 320 -7.51 4.11 -8.41
CA LEU A 320 -6.29 4.08 -7.58
C LEU A 320 -5.37 2.92 -7.98
N ASP A 321 -5.93 1.74 -8.27
CA ASP A 321 -5.15 0.60 -8.78
C ASP A 321 -4.52 0.89 -10.13
N LEU A 322 -5.32 1.42 -11.06
CA LEU A 322 -4.83 1.83 -12.37
C LEU A 322 -3.71 2.86 -12.24
N SER A 323 -3.82 3.80 -11.31
CA SER A 323 -2.76 4.77 -11.06
C SER A 323 -1.45 4.13 -10.55
N LEU A 324 -1.47 2.95 -9.90
CA LEU A 324 -0.21 2.22 -9.57
C LEU A 324 0.47 1.70 -10.83
N ALA A 325 -0.32 1.18 -11.78
CA ALA A 325 0.20 0.67 -13.04
C ALA A 325 0.77 1.82 -13.91
N VAL A 326 0.09 2.97 -13.95
CA VAL A 326 0.59 4.17 -14.64
C VAL A 326 1.88 4.67 -13.99
N GLU A 327 1.96 4.67 -12.65
CA GLU A 327 3.16 5.08 -11.91
C GLU A 327 4.34 4.15 -12.19
N ALA A 328 4.11 2.84 -12.21
CA ALA A 328 5.15 1.87 -12.55
C ALA A 328 5.69 2.09 -13.98
N ASP A 329 4.82 2.45 -14.94
CA ASP A 329 5.28 2.81 -16.28
C ASP A 329 6.04 4.15 -16.29
N ASN A 330 5.50 5.19 -15.64
CA ASN A 330 6.15 6.49 -15.50
C ASN A 330 7.58 6.36 -14.95
N PHE A 331 7.77 5.54 -13.90
CA PHE A 331 9.07 5.26 -13.33
C PHE A 331 10.02 4.57 -14.32
N ARG A 332 9.53 3.61 -15.11
CA ARG A 332 10.32 2.97 -16.18
C ARG A 332 10.76 3.97 -17.23
N GLN A 333 9.85 4.84 -17.70
CA GLN A 333 10.19 5.86 -18.70
C GLN A 333 11.19 6.87 -18.15
N GLY A 334 10.99 7.36 -16.93
CA GLY A 334 11.93 8.26 -16.26
C GLY A 334 13.32 7.63 -16.08
N THR A 335 13.38 6.33 -15.77
CA THR A 335 14.65 5.58 -15.70
C THR A 335 15.34 5.50 -17.07
N ALA A 336 14.57 5.30 -18.16
CA ALA A 336 15.13 5.33 -19.51
C ALA A 336 15.69 6.71 -19.88
N LEU A 337 15.02 7.80 -19.47
CA LEU A 337 15.50 9.17 -19.67
C LEU A 337 16.83 9.46 -18.96
N ARG A 338 17.11 8.79 -17.83
CA ARG A 338 18.40 8.98 -17.15
C ARG A 338 19.60 8.71 -18.04
N LYS A 339 19.48 7.78 -18.99
CA LYS A 339 20.54 7.46 -19.97
C LYS A 339 20.80 8.64 -20.93
N ALA A 340 19.79 9.45 -21.21
CA ALA A 340 19.87 10.63 -22.08
C ALA A 340 20.31 11.90 -21.35
N MET A 341 20.37 11.91 -20.00
CA MET A 341 20.68 13.09 -19.20
C MET A 341 21.93 13.83 -19.67
N LYS A 342 23.03 13.13 -19.97
CA LYS A 342 24.31 13.76 -20.35
C LYS A 342 24.20 14.64 -21.61
N LYS A 343 23.26 14.34 -22.50
CA LYS A 343 23.03 15.08 -23.76
C LYS A 343 21.82 16.02 -23.68
N ALA A 344 21.13 16.07 -22.55
CA ALA A 344 19.91 16.85 -22.38
C ALA A 344 20.23 18.35 -22.21
N THR A 345 19.58 19.18 -23.03
CA THR A 345 19.59 20.64 -22.90
C THR A 345 18.95 21.07 -21.58
N ARG A 346 19.16 22.34 -21.19
CA ARG A 346 18.46 22.95 -20.05
C ARG A 346 16.94 22.80 -20.17
N GLN A 347 16.40 23.04 -21.37
CA GLN A 347 14.96 22.97 -21.65
C GLN A 347 14.41 21.54 -21.46
N HIS A 348 15.10 20.51 -21.96
CA HIS A 348 14.69 19.12 -21.72
C HIS A 348 14.64 18.81 -20.23
N ARG A 349 15.67 19.20 -19.47
CA ARG A 349 15.74 18.94 -18.02
C ARG A 349 14.61 19.63 -17.25
N ILE A 350 14.30 20.87 -17.58
CA ILE A 350 13.18 21.61 -16.97
C ILE A 350 11.85 20.94 -17.30
N SER A 351 11.66 20.50 -18.55
CA SER A 351 10.48 19.73 -18.95
C SER A 351 10.35 18.44 -18.12
N TRP A 352 11.44 17.72 -17.90
CA TRP A 352 11.43 16.50 -17.09
C TRP A 352 11.15 16.77 -15.61
N ILE A 353 11.68 17.86 -15.02
CA ILE A 353 11.34 18.25 -13.64
C ILE A 353 9.85 18.61 -13.53
N ARG A 354 9.29 19.30 -14.54
CA ARG A 354 7.85 19.57 -14.61
C ARG A 354 7.03 18.28 -14.59
N GLN A 355 7.39 17.33 -15.44
CA GLN A 355 6.73 16.02 -15.48
C GLN A 355 6.89 15.25 -14.16
N ALA A 356 8.05 15.34 -13.51
CA ALA A 356 8.27 14.75 -12.18
C ALA A 356 7.38 15.38 -11.11
N ALA A 357 7.21 16.71 -11.11
CA ALA A 357 6.31 17.41 -10.20
C ALA A 357 4.84 17.01 -10.44
N THR A 358 4.40 16.95 -11.70
CA THR A 358 3.05 16.48 -12.07
C THR A 358 2.81 15.03 -11.63
N ALA A 359 3.78 14.14 -11.85
CA ALA A 359 3.71 12.75 -11.38
C ALA A 359 3.67 12.69 -9.84
N ALA A 360 4.50 13.45 -9.14
CA ALA A 360 4.53 13.54 -7.68
C ALA A 360 3.20 14.04 -7.10
N TYR A 361 2.52 14.94 -7.81
CA TYR A 361 1.14 15.30 -7.48
C TYR A 361 0.21 14.12 -7.70
N GLY A 362 0.20 13.48 -8.86
CA GLY A 362 -0.68 12.33 -9.13
C GLY A 362 -0.49 11.15 -8.16
N THR A 363 0.74 10.93 -7.66
CA THR A 363 1.05 9.87 -6.68
C THR A 363 0.80 10.28 -5.23
N GLY A 364 0.54 11.56 -4.96
CA GLY A 364 0.23 12.05 -3.61
C GLY A 364 1.42 12.48 -2.78
N LEU A 365 2.64 12.46 -3.32
CA LEU A 365 3.86 12.93 -2.65
C LEU A 365 3.83 14.43 -2.38
N ILE A 366 3.19 15.19 -3.26
CA ILE A 366 2.93 16.62 -3.05
C ILE A 366 1.44 16.93 -3.20
N ASN A 367 1.00 18.03 -2.60
CA ASN A 367 -0.38 18.51 -2.74
C ASN A 367 -0.52 19.48 -3.92
N LYS A 368 -1.76 19.85 -4.27
CA LYS A 368 -2.03 20.74 -5.41
C LYS A 368 -1.34 22.10 -5.27
N ARG A 369 -1.27 22.65 -4.05
CA ARG A 369 -0.60 23.92 -3.78
C ARG A 369 0.90 23.83 -4.09
N SER A 370 1.55 22.76 -3.63
CA SER A 370 2.97 22.50 -3.92
C SER A 370 3.22 22.36 -5.43
N LEU A 371 2.34 21.67 -6.17
CA LEU A 371 2.44 21.57 -7.63
C LEU A 371 2.36 22.95 -8.29
N ILE A 372 1.36 23.77 -7.91
CA ILE A 372 1.17 25.12 -8.47
C ILE A 372 2.40 26.00 -8.23
N GLU A 373 2.99 25.95 -7.03
CA GLU A 373 4.20 26.73 -6.74
C GLU A 373 5.44 26.21 -7.50
N ALA A 374 5.57 24.89 -7.65
CA ALA A 374 6.62 24.30 -8.49
C ALA A 374 6.46 24.72 -9.96
N GLU A 375 5.24 24.74 -10.49
CA GLU A 375 4.95 25.18 -11.86
C GLU A 375 5.34 26.65 -12.08
N LYS A 376 5.04 27.54 -11.13
CA LYS A 376 5.46 28.95 -11.17
C LYS A 376 6.99 29.09 -11.22
N SER A 377 7.71 28.30 -10.42
CA SER A 377 9.17 28.26 -10.42
C SER A 377 9.73 27.77 -11.76
N LEU A 378 9.20 26.66 -12.27
CA LEU A 378 9.60 26.08 -13.55
C LEU A 378 9.29 26.98 -14.75
N ALA A 379 8.21 27.76 -14.70
CA ALA A 379 7.89 28.76 -15.72
C ALA A 379 8.98 29.85 -15.80
N ARG A 380 9.46 30.34 -14.66
CA ARG A 380 10.60 31.29 -14.61
C ARG A 380 11.87 30.69 -15.21
N LEU A 381 12.10 29.39 -15.01
CA LEU A 381 13.24 28.67 -15.58
C LEU A 381 13.13 28.40 -17.10
N SER A 382 11.96 28.57 -17.71
CA SER A 382 11.71 28.17 -19.11
C SER A 382 12.06 29.24 -20.15
N HIS A 383 12.52 30.42 -19.74
CA HIS A 383 12.94 31.49 -20.66
C HIS A 383 14.25 31.14 -21.37
N ASP A 384 14.48 31.71 -22.55
CA ASP A 384 15.72 31.50 -23.32
C ASP A 384 16.94 32.09 -22.60
N ASP A 385 16.80 33.31 -22.08
CA ASP A 385 17.80 34.00 -21.28
C ASP A 385 17.32 34.22 -19.84
N ILE A 386 18.13 33.82 -18.85
CA ILE A 386 17.78 33.88 -17.43
C ILE A 386 18.99 34.36 -16.63
N PRO A 387 18.85 35.38 -15.76
CA PRO A 387 19.92 35.77 -14.85
C PRO A 387 20.37 34.60 -13.98
N LEU A 388 21.70 34.41 -13.84
CA LEU A 388 22.27 33.31 -13.05
C LEU A 388 21.73 33.28 -11.60
N SER A 389 21.52 34.44 -11.00
CA SER A 389 20.93 34.55 -9.65
C SER A 389 19.51 33.98 -9.58
N THR A 390 18.66 34.27 -10.57
CA THR A 390 17.32 33.70 -10.69
C THR A 390 17.41 32.19 -10.91
N TYR A 391 18.30 31.75 -11.82
CA TYR A 391 18.49 30.33 -12.11
C TYR A 391 18.84 29.52 -10.85
N LEU A 392 19.84 29.96 -10.07
CA LEU A 392 20.25 29.30 -8.84
C LEU A 392 19.17 29.33 -7.75
N LYS A 393 18.47 30.46 -7.60
CA LYS A 393 17.37 30.59 -6.63
C LYS A 393 16.25 29.60 -6.90
N GLU A 394 15.82 29.48 -8.15
CA GLU A 394 14.73 28.57 -8.51
C GLU A 394 15.17 27.10 -8.43
N LEU A 395 16.42 26.77 -8.78
CA LEU A 395 16.94 25.40 -8.57
C LEU A 395 16.95 25.02 -7.10
N ASN A 396 17.47 25.88 -6.21
CA ASN A 396 17.47 25.64 -4.76
C ASN A 396 16.06 25.48 -4.18
N TYR A 397 15.05 26.12 -4.78
CA TYR A 397 13.66 25.94 -4.36
C TYR A 397 13.09 24.58 -4.78
N LEU A 398 13.49 24.08 -5.95
CA LEU A 398 12.98 22.84 -6.54
C LEU A 398 13.70 21.57 -6.05
N GLY A 399 14.88 21.69 -5.45
CA GLY A 399 15.69 20.55 -4.97
C GLY A 399 16.87 20.94 -4.10
#